data_AF-A0A7Z9IK59-F1
#
_entry.id   AF-A0A7Z9IK59-F1
#
_cell.length_a   1.000
_cell.length_b   1.000
_cell.length_c   1.000
_cell.angle_alpha   90.00
_cell.angle_beta   90.00
_cell.angle_gamma   90.00
#
_symmetry.space_group_name_H-M   'P 1'
#
loop_
_entity.id
_entity.type
_entity.pdbx_description
1 polymer ?
#
loop_
_entity_poly.entity_id
_entity_poly.type
_entity_poly.pdbx_seq_one_letter_code
_entity_poly.pdbx_strand_id
1 'polypeptide(L)'
;MFKTGYILSRRADLVWFLGLPFVAVLIALGFQRWLPYVAVASINLWITIPHHYAGWVRSYGMPQVWERFRERLIVGPFLILILTGAGLIWAPITLLLLVTAWDHQHSVMQQHGLSRIYDFKAGAGLPSTGRFDITLHFVLYGFMFVHAPMFRFLWIREMHRMDIPVSVGFVEGLLTASWVVLIVYLAIYAWHIRKTISSGQPINPIKYVFIGASYFLWYFVAWNTNSILLYAVAHRIMHGVQYIV
;
A
#
# COMPACT_ATOMS: atom_id res chain seq x y z
N MET A 1 22.97 1.45 18.49
CA MET A 1 22.80 2.90 18.75
C MET A 1 21.57 3.38 17.97
N PHE A 2 20.60 4.00 18.63
CA PHE A 2 19.44 4.59 17.93
C PHE A 2 19.74 6.02 17.52
N LYS A 3 19.34 6.41 16.31
CA LYS A 3 19.43 7.79 15.84
C LYS A 3 18.15 8.15 15.12
N THR A 4 17.50 9.21 15.57
CA THR A 4 16.24 9.65 14.97
C THR A 4 16.50 10.59 13.81
N GLY A 5 15.72 10.41 12.75
CA GLY A 5 15.61 11.32 11.61
C GLY A 5 14.13 11.44 11.27
N TYR A 6 13.72 12.61 10.78
CA TYR A 6 12.34 12.92 10.41
C TYR A 6 12.30 13.40 8.96
N ILE A 7 11.22 13.14 8.25
CA ILE A 7 11.04 13.54 6.85
C ILE A 7 10.97 15.07 6.77
N LEU A 8 10.07 15.67 7.56
CA LEU A 8 9.88 17.12 7.64
C LEU A 8 10.42 17.66 8.96
N SER A 9 9.75 17.32 10.06
CA SER A 9 10.11 17.72 11.41
C SER A 9 9.44 16.77 12.40
N ARG A 10 9.92 16.72 13.64
CA ARG A 10 9.32 15.84 14.66
C ARG A 10 7.82 16.05 14.81
N ARG A 11 7.35 17.30 14.82
CA ARG A 11 5.92 17.63 14.98
C ARG A 11 5.12 17.30 13.72
N ALA A 12 5.61 17.69 12.55
CA ALA A 12 4.95 17.41 11.29
C ALA A 12 4.83 15.91 11.05
N ASP A 13 5.89 15.14 11.34
CA ASP A 13 5.88 13.70 11.18
C ASP A 13 4.92 12.98 12.13
N LEU A 14 4.84 13.44 13.38
CA LEU A 14 3.85 12.92 14.32
C LEU A 14 2.42 13.08 13.82
N VAL A 15 2.09 14.22 13.20
CA VAL A 15 0.75 14.48 12.68
C VAL A 15 0.50 13.72 11.38
N TRP A 16 1.36 13.94 10.38
CA TRP A 16 1.07 13.56 8.99
C TRP A 16 1.50 12.15 8.62
N PHE A 17 2.55 11.62 9.25
CA PHE A 17 3.09 10.30 8.90
C PHE A 17 2.71 9.24 9.95
N LEU A 18 2.79 9.58 11.24
CA LEU A 18 2.57 8.62 12.32
C LEU A 18 1.12 8.59 12.83
N GLY A 19 0.50 9.77 13.00
CA GLY A 19 -0.86 9.90 13.54
C GLY A 19 -1.95 9.75 12.48
N LEU A 20 -1.71 10.22 11.26
CA LEU A 20 -2.67 10.20 10.16
C LEU A 20 -3.29 8.83 9.88
N PRO A 21 -2.55 7.69 9.91
CA PRO A 21 -3.18 6.38 9.71
C PRO A 21 -4.31 6.09 10.71
N PHE A 22 -4.14 6.44 11.99
CA PHE A 22 -5.18 6.25 13.01
C PHE A 22 -6.38 7.17 12.76
N VAL A 23 -6.12 8.43 12.42
CA VAL A 23 -7.17 9.40 12.07
C VAL A 23 -7.96 8.94 10.85
N ALA A 24 -7.28 8.41 9.82
CA ALA A 24 -7.91 7.91 8.61
C ALA A 24 -8.80 6.69 8.88
N VAL A 25 -8.43 5.79 9.79
CA VAL A 25 -9.31 4.71 10.25
C VAL A 25 -10.55 5.28 10.94
N LEU A 26 -10.40 6.23 11.85
CA LEU A 26 -11.54 6.84 12.56
C LEU A 26 -12.49 7.55 11.60
N ILE A 27 -11.96 8.30 10.63
CA ILE A 27 -12.75 8.96 9.59
C ILE A 27 -13.51 7.91 8.76
N ALA A 28 -12.82 6.85 8.34
CA ALA A 28 -13.44 5.78 7.58
C ALA A 28 -14.61 5.17 8.38
N LEU A 29 -14.39 4.73 9.62
CA LEU A 29 -15.44 4.19 10.49
C LEU A 29 -16.61 5.17 10.68
N GLY A 30 -16.32 6.46 10.82
CA GLY A 30 -17.35 7.50 10.87
C GLY A 30 -18.16 7.56 9.58
N PHE A 31 -17.51 7.52 8.42
CA PHE A 31 -18.19 7.49 7.13
C PHE A 31 -19.07 6.26 6.96
N GLN A 32 -18.61 5.09 7.40
CA GLN A 32 -19.44 3.88 7.41
C GLN A 32 -20.73 4.07 8.23
N ARG A 33 -20.67 4.83 9.33
CA ARG A 33 -21.80 5.03 10.21
C ARG A 33 -22.79 6.09 9.73
N TRP A 34 -22.29 7.15 9.08
CA TRP A 34 -23.05 8.40 8.87
C TRP A 34 -23.20 8.81 7.41
N LEU A 35 -22.38 8.30 6.48
CA LEU A 35 -22.42 8.73 5.08
C LEU A 35 -23.04 7.67 4.16
N PRO A 36 -23.83 8.08 3.16
CA PRO A 36 -24.28 7.17 2.10
C PRO A 36 -23.10 6.76 1.21
N TYR A 37 -23.22 5.58 0.59
CA TYR A 37 -22.21 5.02 -0.31
C TYR A 37 -21.70 6.01 -1.37
N VAL A 38 -22.62 6.79 -1.95
CA VAL A 38 -22.31 7.82 -2.96
C VAL A 38 -21.35 8.87 -2.42
N ALA A 39 -21.57 9.35 -1.18
CA ALA A 39 -20.69 10.34 -0.56
C ALA A 39 -19.29 9.77 -0.30
N VAL A 40 -19.20 8.51 0.15
CA VAL A 40 -17.93 7.80 0.34
C VAL A 40 -17.17 7.67 -0.99
N ALA A 41 -17.86 7.30 -2.06
CA ALA A 41 -17.28 7.23 -3.40
C ALA A 41 -16.84 8.60 -3.94
N SER A 42 -17.61 9.67 -3.67
CA SER A 42 -17.22 11.04 -4.03
C SER A 42 -15.94 11.46 -3.31
N ILE A 43 -15.83 11.24 -1.99
CA ILE A 43 -14.62 11.60 -1.23
C ILE A 43 -13.40 10.84 -1.76
N ASN A 44 -13.59 9.57 -2.12
CA ASN A 44 -12.60 8.74 -2.80
C ASN A 44 -12.02 9.47 -4.04
N LEU A 45 -12.91 9.96 -4.92
CA LEU A 45 -12.54 10.70 -6.13
C LEU A 45 -11.82 12.02 -5.83
N TRP A 46 -12.33 12.79 -4.87
CA TRP A 46 -11.80 14.12 -4.55
C TRP A 46 -10.36 14.07 -4.02
N ILE A 47 -9.97 13.02 -3.29
CA ILE A 47 -8.59 12.85 -2.82
C ILE A 47 -7.69 12.35 -3.96
N THR A 48 -8.20 11.44 -4.80
CA THR A 48 -7.41 10.79 -5.86
C THR A 48 -7.12 11.70 -7.05
N ILE A 49 -8.06 12.53 -7.47
CA ILE A 49 -7.90 13.36 -8.67
C ILE A 49 -6.72 14.32 -8.54
N PRO A 50 -6.57 15.12 -7.46
CA PRO A 50 -5.42 16.01 -7.29
C PRO A 50 -4.08 15.25 -7.28
N HIS A 51 -4.04 14.08 -6.63
CA HIS A 51 -2.88 13.20 -6.59
C HIS A 51 -2.43 12.75 -7.98
N HIS A 52 -3.38 12.31 -8.83
CA HIS A 52 -3.07 11.95 -10.22
C HIS A 52 -2.73 13.16 -11.08
N TYR A 53 -3.37 14.31 -10.84
CA TYR A 53 -3.12 15.52 -11.60
C TYR A 53 -1.66 15.98 -11.50
N ALA A 54 -1.06 15.91 -10.31
CA ALA A 54 0.37 16.16 -10.14
C ALA A 54 1.24 15.24 -11.01
N GLY A 55 0.86 13.96 -11.10
CA GLY A 55 1.52 12.97 -11.97
C GLY A 55 1.34 13.27 -13.47
N TRP A 56 0.19 13.80 -13.88
CA TRP A 56 -0.08 14.17 -15.27
C TRP A 56 0.72 15.40 -15.69
N VAL A 57 0.73 16.46 -14.87
CA VAL A 57 1.53 17.65 -15.14
C VAL A 57 3.00 17.28 -15.28
N ARG A 58 3.51 16.40 -14.40
CA ARG A 58 4.87 15.88 -14.51
C ARG A 58 5.10 15.10 -15.81
N SER A 59 4.20 14.19 -16.16
CA SER A 59 4.39 13.27 -17.28
C SER A 59 4.27 13.94 -18.65
N TYR A 60 3.30 14.85 -18.80
CA TYR A 60 2.98 15.51 -20.08
C TYR A 60 3.54 16.93 -20.17
N GLY A 61 3.76 17.60 -19.04
CA GLY A 61 4.22 18.99 -19.01
C GLY A 61 5.74 19.16 -18.97
N MET A 62 6.50 18.13 -18.56
CA MET A 62 7.96 18.20 -18.53
C MET A 62 8.56 17.65 -19.85
N PRO A 63 9.26 18.47 -20.66
CA PRO A 63 9.78 18.04 -21.95
C PRO A 63 10.67 16.79 -21.87
N GLN A 64 11.52 16.73 -20.85
CA GLN A 64 12.45 15.62 -20.59
C GLN A 64 11.72 14.29 -20.37
N VAL A 65 10.55 14.31 -19.72
CA VAL A 65 9.75 13.11 -19.45
C VAL A 65 8.95 12.74 -20.69
N TRP A 66 8.34 13.75 -21.34
CA TRP A 66 7.58 13.57 -22.56
C TRP A 66 8.42 12.96 -23.68
N GLU A 67 9.58 13.52 -23.98
CA GLU A 67 10.47 13.02 -25.04
C GLU A 67 10.92 11.59 -24.78
N ARG A 68 11.22 11.26 -23.52
CA ARG A 68 11.69 9.92 -23.15
C ARG A 68 10.60 8.85 -23.20
N PHE A 69 9.35 9.20 -22.88
CA PHE A 69 8.27 8.22 -22.69
C PHE A 69 7.05 8.45 -23.59
N ARG A 70 7.17 9.30 -24.63
CA ARG A 70 6.08 9.73 -25.53
C ARG A 70 5.16 8.58 -25.95
N GLU A 71 5.71 7.52 -26.53
CA GLU A 71 4.93 6.39 -27.02
C GLU A 71 4.09 5.73 -25.91
N ARG A 72 4.70 5.52 -24.74
CA ARG A 72 4.01 4.91 -23.58
C ARG A 72 2.95 5.83 -23.01
N LEU A 73 3.20 7.14 -23.00
CA LEU A 73 2.25 8.15 -22.52
C LEU A 73 1.07 8.34 -23.48
N ILE A 74 1.23 8.04 -24.77
CA ILE A 74 0.12 8.06 -25.74
C ILE A 74 -0.62 6.73 -25.73
N VAL A 75 0.07 5.61 -25.94
CA VAL A 75 -0.55 4.28 -26.11
C VAL A 75 -1.06 3.71 -24.78
N GLY A 76 -0.34 3.96 -23.68
CA GLY A 76 -0.66 3.42 -22.36
C GLY A 76 -2.08 3.72 -21.89
N PRO A 77 -2.53 4.99 -21.90
CA PRO A 77 -3.91 5.34 -21.54
C PRO A 77 -4.97 4.61 -22.37
N PHE A 78 -4.79 4.47 -23.69
CA PHE A 78 -5.75 3.73 -24.53
C PHE A 78 -5.78 2.25 -24.17
N LEU A 79 -4.62 1.64 -23.98
CA LEU A 79 -4.55 0.23 -23.58
C LEU A 79 -5.22 0.01 -22.21
N ILE A 80 -4.98 0.90 -21.25
CA ILE A 80 -5.63 0.85 -19.93
C ILE A 80 -7.15 0.99 -20.07
N LEU A 81 -7.65 1.93 -20.88
CA LEU A 81 -9.08 2.12 -21.11
C LEU A 81 -9.73 0.89 -21.73
N ILE A 82 -9.10 0.30 -22.75
CA ILE A 82 -9.62 -0.91 -23.42
C ILE A 82 -9.65 -2.09 -22.46
N LEU A 83 -8.56 -2.36 -21.74
CA LEU A 83 -8.49 -3.46 -20.78
C LEU A 83 -9.43 -3.25 -19.59
N THR A 84 -9.63 -2.01 -19.15
CA THR A 84 -10.60 -1.67 -18.11
C THR A 84 -12.02 -1.92 -18.59
N GLY A 85 -12.37 -1.47 -19.80
CA GLY A 85 -13.68 -1.72 -20.39
C GLY A 85 -13.97 -3.21 -20.57
N ALA A 86 -12.99 -3.95 -21.10
CA ALA A 86 -13.03 -5.42 -21.20
C ALA A 86 -13.25 -6.08 -19.82
N GLY A 87 -12.47 -5.65 -18.83
CA GLY A 87 -12.57 -6.14 -17.46
C GLY A 87 -13.94 -5.86 -16.84
N LEU A 88 -14.51 -4.67 -17.04
CA LEU A 88 -15.84 -4.33 -16.52
C LEU A 88 -16.96 -5.20 -17.11
N ILE A 89 -16.85 -5.57 -18.39
CA ILE A 89 -17.86 -6.38 -19.07
C ILE A 89 -17.72 -7.86 -18.72
N TRP A 90 -16.50 -8.42 -18.81
CA TRP A 90 -16.29 -9.88 -18.75
C TRP A 90 -15.77 -10.38 -17.40
N ALA A 91 -15.01 -9.57 -16.68
CA ALA A 91 -14.35 -9.99 -15.44
C ALA A 91 -14.27 -8.89 -14.37
N PRO A 92 -15.42 -8.34 -13.90
CA PRO A 92 -15.43 -7.16 -13.05
C PRO A 92 -14.76 -7.36 -11.70
N ILE A 93 -14.81 -8.59 -11.14
CA ILE A 93 -14.14 -8.89 -9.86
C ILE A 93 -12.63 -9.09 -10.08
N THR A 94 -12.20 -9.78 -11.14
CA THR A 94 -10.77 -9.82 -11.53
C THR A 94 -10.23 -8.41 -11.73
N LEU A 95 -10.95 -7.54 -12.44
CA LEU A 95 -10.56 -6.16 -12.63
C LEU A 95 -10.45 -5.42 -11.29
N LEU A 96 -11.44 -5.58 -10.40
CA LEU A 96 -11.41 -5.00 -9.06
C LEU A 96 -10.18 -5.46 -8.26
N LEU A 97 -9.87 -6.76 -8.28
CA LEU A 97 -8.70 -7.33 -7.61
C LEU A 97 -7.40 -6.78 -8.20
N LEU A 98 -7.29 -6.70 -9.53
CA LEU A 98 -6.12 -6.17 -10.23
C LEU A 98 -5.90 -4.69 -9.92
N VAL A 99 -6.94 -3.87 -10.02
CA VAL A 99 -6.87 -2.43 -9.71
C VAL A 99 -6.51 -2.23 -8.24
N THR A 100 -7.09 -3.02 -7.34
CA THR A 100 -6.74 -2.93 -5.91
C THR A 100 -5.29 -3.34 -5.66
N ALA A 101 -4.80 -4.39 -6.34
CA ALA A 101 -3.42 -4.81 -6.23
C ALA A 101 -2.44 -3.77 -6.78
N TRP A 102 -2.79 -3.12 -7.89
CA TRP A 102 -2.02 -2.02 -8.47
C TRP A 102 -1.96 -0.81 -7.54
N ASP A 103 -3.13 -0.36 -7.05
CA ASP A 103 -3.24 0.77 -6.11
C ASP A 103 -2.40 0.52 -4.84
N HIS A 104 -2.45 -0.71 -4.34
CA HIS A 104 -1.68 -1.07 -3.16
C HIS A 104 -0.19 -1.24 -3.43
N GLN A 105 0.20 -1.76 -4.61
CA GLN A 105 1.60 -1.81 -5.03
C GLN A 105 2.20 -0.42 -5.10
N HIS A 106 1.47 0.56 -5.64
CA HIS A 106 1.87 1.97 -5.64
C HIS A 106 2.07 2.50 -4.22
N SER A 107 1.15 2.19 -3.32
CA SER A 107 1.28 2.52 -1.90
C SER A 107 2.48 1.85 -1.21
N VAL A 108 2.75 0.57 -1.50
CA VAL A 108 3.94 -0.14 -1.00
C VAL A 108 5.22 0.59 -1.42
N MET A 109 5.29 1.07 -2.67
CA MET A 109 6.45 1.83 -3.14
C MET A 109 6.59 3.17 -2.43
N GLN A 110 5.48 3.85 -2.13
CA GLN A 110 5.50 5.08 -1.32
C GLN A 110 5.98 4.81 0.11
N GLN A 111 5.42 3.80 0.79
CA GLN A 111 5.84 3.45 2.15
C GLN A 111 7.32 3.06 2.20
N HIS A 112 7.79 2.34 1.19
CA HIS A 112 9.20 2.04 1.03
C HIS A 112 10.03 3.33 0.85
N GLY A 113 9.63 4.22 -0.06
CA GLY A 113 10.31 5.50 -0.29
C GLY A 113 10.40 6.37 0.96
N LEU A 114 9.31 6.53 1.70
CA LEU A 114 9.27 7.30 2.96
C LEU A 114 10.16 6.64 4.03
N SER A 115 10.12 5.32 4.15
CA SER A 115 11.02 4.55 5.03
C SER A 115 12.50 4.79 4.71
N ARG A 116 12.86 4.90 3.43
CA ARG A 116 14.22 5.24 3.00
C ARG A 116 14.61 6.68 3.34
N ILE A 117 13.68 7.63 3.27
CA ILE A 117 13.94 9.01 3.68
C ILE A 117 14.22 9.08 5.18
N TYR A 118 13.47 8.34 6.00
CA TYR A 118 13.74 8.24 7.44
C TYR A 118 15.16 7.75 7.73
N ASP A 119 15.58 6.66 7.07
CA ASP A 119 16.94 6.14 7.22
C ASP A 119 17.99 7.14 6.74
N PHE A 120 17.77 7.79 5.58
CA PHE A 120 18.68 8.79 5.03
C PHE A 120 18.88 9.97 5.98
N LYS A 121 17.79 10.54 6.52
CA LYS A 121 17.82 11.67 7.46
C LYS A 121 18.52 11.32 8.78
N ALA A 122 18.43 10.08 9.21
CA ALA A 122 19.15 9.59 10.38
C ALA A 122 20.61 9.18 10.05
N GLY A 123 20.97 8.99 8.79
CA GLY A 123 22.21 8.30 8.41
C GLY A 123 22.23 6.86 8.94
N ALA A 124 21.09 6.19 8.89
CA ALA A 124 20.82 4.88 9.48
C ALA A 124 20.74 3.76 8.45
N GLY A 125 21.00 2.54 8.92
CA GLY A 125 20.91 1.32 8.12
C GLY A 125 22.17 1.00 7.30
N LEU A 126 22.22 -0.23 6.82
CA LEU A 126 23.20 -0.72 5.84
C LEU A 126 22.76 -0.41 4.40
N PRO A 127 23.67 -0.46 3.40
CA PRO A 127 23.32 -0.34 1.98
C PRO A 127 22.25 -1.35 1.51
N SER A 128 22.21 -2.54 2.13
CA SER A 128 21.21 -3.57 1.83
C SER A 128 19.82 -3.28 2.43
N THR A 129 19.71 -2.37 3.41
CA THR A 129 18.47 -2.16 4.18
C THR A 129 17.28 -1.85 3.30
N GLY A 130 17.47 -1.08 2.23
CA GLY A 130 16.38 -0.80 1.30
C GLY A 130 15.79 -2.06 0.65
N ARG A 131 16.61 -3.05 0.32
CA ARG A 131 16.12 -4.33 -0.23
C ARG A 131 15.35 -5.15 0.80
N PHE A 132 15.77 -5.09 2.07
CA PHE A 132 15.02 -5.73 3.14
C PHE A 132 13.69 -5.03 3.40
N ASP A 133 13.68 -3.69 3.40
CA ASP A 133 12.48 -2.91 3.65
C ASP A 133 11.43 -3.11 2.54
N ILE A 134 11.81 -3.09 1.25
CA ILE A 134 10.85 -3.30 0.16
C ILE A 134 10.26 -4.72 0.18
N THR A 135 11.07 -5.74 0.46
CA THR A 135 10.57 -7.12 0.55
C THR A 135 9.69 -7.29 1.78
N LEU A 136 10.00 -6.64 2.91
CA LEU A 136 9.10 -6.61 4.07
C LEU A 136 7.73 -6.07 3.66
N HIS A 137 7.69 -4.97 2.93
CA HIS A 137 6.42 -4.38 2.50
C HIS A 137 5.59 -5.32 1.61
N PHE A 138 6.25 -6.00 0.66
CA PHE A 138 5.57 -6.99 -0.19
C PHE A 138 5.10 -8.23 0.58
N VAL A 139 5.88 -8.71 1.54
CA VAL A 139 5.49 -9.87 2.38
C VAL A 139 4.29 -9.51 3.26
N LEU A 140 4.30 -8.35 3.92
CA LEU A 140 3.18 -7.89 4.73
C LEU A 140 1.92 -7.65 3.88
N TYR A 141 2.07 -7.00 2.73
CA TYR A 141 0.93 -6.79 1.83
C TYR A 141 0.37 -8.11 1.29
N GLY A 142 1.23 -8.99 0.77
CA GLY A 142 0.81 -10.29 0.22
C GLY A 142 0.12 -11.14 1.28
N PHE A 143 0.62 -11.13 2.52
CA PHE A 143 -0.03 -11.79 3.64
C PHE A 143 -1.45 -11.22 3.88
N MET A 144 -1.59 -9.90 3.98
CA MET A 144 -2.90 -9.26 4.14
C MET A 144 -3.86 -9.61 3.00
N PHE A 145 -3.40 -9.53 1.74
CA PHE A 145 -4.23 -9.81 0.57
C PHE A 145 -4.75 -11.26 0.57
N VAL A 146 -3.94 -12.21 1.03
CA VAL A 146 -4.31 -13.64 1.08
C VAL A 146 -5.23 -13.93 2.27
N HIS A 147 -4.99 -13.33 3.44
CA HIS A 147 -5.66 -13.69 4.70
C HIS A 147 -6.85 -12.82 5.08
N ALA A 148 -6.81 -11.52 4.80
CA ALA A 148 -7.84 -10.60 5.28
C ALA A 148 -9.21 -10.99 4.72
N PRO A 149 -10.27 -11.12 5.55
CA PRO A 149 -11.61 -11.51 5.12
C PRO A 149 -12.09 -10.72 3.89
N MET A 150 -11.86 -9.41 3.89
CA MET A 150 -12.22 -8.52 2.78
C MET A 150 -11.64 -8.98 1.44
N PHE A 151 -10.35 -9.33 1.39
CA PHE A 151 -9.68 -9.74 0.14
C PHE A 151 -9.87 -11.22 -0.15
N ARG A 152 -9.81 -12.06 0.89
CA ARG A 152 -9.96 -13.51 0.80
C ARG A 152 -11.28 -13.90 0.15
N PHE A 153 -12.36 -13.27 0.59
CA PHE A 153 -13.67 -13.51 0.00
C PHE A 153 -13.70 -13.14 -1.49
N LEU A 154 -13.09 -12.02 -1.87
CA LEU A 154 -13.11 -11.54 -3.25
C LEU A 154 -12.38 -12.49 -4.22
N TRP A 155 -11.17 -12.95 -3.89
CA TRP A 155 -10.42 -13.82 -4.80
C TRP A 155 -11.00 -15.24 -4.84
N ILE A 156 -11.46 -15.79 -3.71
CA ILE A 156 -12.13 -17.12 -3.71
C ILE A 156 -13.40 -17.08 -4.56
N ARG A 157 -14.23 -16.05 -4.36
CA ARG A 157 -15.45 -15.85 -5.14
C ARG A 157 -15.14 -15.73 -6.63
N GLU A 158 -14.06 -15.04 -6.99
CA GLU A 158 -13.70 -14.88 -8.39
C GLU A 158 -13.24 -16.19 -9.03
N MET A 159 -12.45 -17.00 -8.33
CA MET A 159 -12.08 -18.32 -8.81
C MET A 159 -13.31 -19.20 -9.06
N HIS A 160 -14.28 -19.17 -8.14
CA HIS A 160 -15.56 -19.86 -8.33
C HIS A 160 -16.37 -19.32 -9.52
N ARG A 161 -16.43 -17.99 -9.70
CA ARG A 161 -17.15 -17.38 -10.84
C ARG A 161 -16.53 -17.76 -12.18
N MET A 162 -15.22 -17.96 -12.21
CA MET A 162 -14.46 -18.34 -13.40
C MET A 162 -14.41 -19.87 -13.61
N ASP A 163 -15.16 -20.65 -12.83
CA ASP A 163 -15.15 -22.12 -12.85
C ASP A 163 -13.74 -22.71 -12.66
N ILE A 164 -12.85 -21.99 -11.96
CA ILE A 164 -11.53 -22.47 -11.59
C ILE A 164 -11.70 -23.32 -10.32
N PRO A 165 -11.42 -24.64 -10.37
CA PRO A 165 -11.64 -25.51 -9.22
C PRO A 165 -10.64 -25.18 -8.11
N VAL A 166 -11.16 -24.69 -6.98
CA VAL A 166 -10.37 -24.40 -5.79
C VAL A 166 -10.85 -25.32 -4.66
N SER A 167 -9.99 -26.26 -4.26
CA SER A 167 -10.29 -27.15 -3.13
C SER A 167 -10.02 -26.46 -1.80
N VAL A 168 -10.70 -26.91 -0.74
CA VAL A 168 -10.42 -26.44 0.63
C VAL A 168 -8.95 -26.65 0.98
N GLY A 169 -8.38 -27.81 0.63
CA GLY A 169 -6.96 -28.12 0.86
C GLY A 169 -6.01 -27.17 0.13
N PHE A 170 -6.35 -26.70 -1.09
CA PHE A 170 -5.55 -25.67 -1.76
C PHE A 170 -5.56 -24.35 -0.99
N VAL A 171 -6.74 -23.90 -0.54
CA VAL A 171 -6.87 -22.65 0.22
C VAL A 171 -6.09 -22.75 1.52
N GLU A 172 -6.28 -23.82 2.30
CA GLU A 172 -5.55 -24.04 3.56
C GLU A 172 -4.04 -24.13 3.34
N GLY A 173 -3.61 -24.80 2.27
CA GLY A 173 -2.20 -24.86 1.86
C GLY A 173 -1.63 -23.47 1.55
N LEU A 174 -2.35 -22.63 0.80
CA LEU A 174 -1.94 -21.27 0.49
C LEU A 174 -1.88 -20.37 1.74
N LEU A 175 -2.86 -20.49 2.64
CA LEU A 175 -2.87 -19.77 3.92
C LEU A 175 -1.68 -20.19 4.81
N THR A 176 -1.38 -21.49 4.84
CA THR A 176 -0.24 -22.02 5.61
C THR A 176 1.09 -21.57 5.02
N ALA A 177 1.25 -21.68 3.69
CA ALA A 177 2.45 -21.24 2.99
C ALA A 177 2.73 -19.75 3.19
N SER A 178 1.70 -18.91 3.13
CA SER A 178 1.84 -17.46 3.37
C SER A 178 2.22 -17.13 4.82
N TRP A 179 1.73 -17.88 5.82
CA TRP A 179 2.23 -17.79 7.20
C TRP A 179 3.71 -18.14 7.31
N VAL A 180 4.14 -19.23 6.67
CA VAL A 180 5.55 -19.64 6.66
C VAL A 180 6.42 -18.56 6.04
N VAL A 181 6.04 -18.02 4.88
CA VAL A 181 6.75 -16.92 4.22
C VAL A 181 6.86 -15.69 5.14
N LEU A 182 5.75 -15.30 5.79
CA LEU A 182 5.75 -14.17 6.72
C LEU A 182 6.72 -14.41 7.89
N ILE A 183 6.59 -15.54 8.60
CA ILE A 183 7.40 -15.84 9.79
C ILE A 183 8.89 -15.93 9.44
N VAL A 184 9.22 -16.66 8.37
CA VAL A 184 10.60 -16.79 7.90
C VAL A 184 11.17 -15.42 7.53
N TYR A 185 10.40 -14.61 6.81
CA TYR A 185 10.88 -13.29 6.41
C TYR A 185 11.03 -12.32 7.60
N LEU A 186 10.14 -12.37 8.58
CA LEU A 186 10.29 -11.59 9.82
C LEU A 186 11.53 -12.00 10.61
N ALA A 187 11.87 -13.29 10.66
CA ALA A 187 13.10 -13.78 11.27
C ALA A 187 14.35 -13.28 10.52
N ILE A 188 14.33 -13.32 9.18
CA ILE A 188 15.38 -12.77 8.31
C ILE A 188 15.53 -11.25 8.53
N TYR A 189 14.41 -10.53 8.63
CA TYR A 189 14.40 -9.09 8.83
C TYR A 189 14.92 -8.71 10.24
N ALA A 190 14.54 -9.45 11.27
CA ALA A 190 15.08 -9.30 12.63
C ALA A 190 16.59 -9.58 12.68
N TRP A 191 17.07 -10.59 11.95
CA TRP A 191 18.50 -10.84 11.78
C TRP A 191 19.20 -9.65 11.09
N HIS A 192 18.61 -9.07 10.04
CA HIS A 192 19.16 -7.89 9.37
C HIS A 192 19.25 -6.67 10.30
N ILE A 193 18.24 -6.44 11.15
CA ILE A 193 18.26 -5.42 12.20
C ILE A 193 19.44 -5.68 13.16
N ARG A 194 19.58 -6.91 13.68
CA ARG A 194 20.68 -7.28 14.58
C ARG A 194 22.04 -7.06 13.91
N LYS A 195 22.20 -7.48 12.66
CA LYS A 195 23.40 -7.28 11.86
C LYS A 195 23.74 -5.80 11.70
N THR A 196 22.73 -4.96 11.45
CA THR A 196 22.89 -3.50 11.35
C THR A 196 23.46 -2.92 12.65
N ILE A 197 22.90 -3.33 13.80
CA ILE A 197 23.38 -2.89 15.13
C ILE A 197 24.80 -3.38 15.38
N SER A 198 25.08 -4.67 15.12
CA SER A 198 26.39 -5.26 15.39
C SER A 198 27.49 -4.70 14.48
N SER A 199 27.14 -4.20 13.30
CA SER A 199 28.05 -3.47 12.40
C SER A 199 28.23 -1.99 12.80
N GLY A 200 27.74 -1.57 13.97
CA GLY A 200 27.87 -0.20 14.48
C GLY A 200 26.99 0.82 13.77
N GLN A 201 26.13 0.40 12.83
CA GLN A 201 25.26 1.32 12.10
C GLN A 201 24.05 1.71 12.97
N PRO A 202 23.64 2.99 12.94
CA PRO A 202 22.49 3.40 13.70
C PRO A 202 21.20 2.89 13.06
N ILE A 203 20.16 2.81 13.88
CA ILE A 203 18.80 2.47 13.47
C ILE A 203 17.89 3.65 13.77
N ASN A 204 17.02 4.01 12.82
CA ASN A 204 15.99 4.99 13.04
C ASN A 204 14.70 4.33 13.55
N PRO A 205 14.35 4.44 14.84
CA PRO A 205 13.12 3.84 15.38
C PRO A 205 11.85 4.43 14.75
N ILE A 206 11.89 5.68 14.30
CA ILE A 206 10.73 6.38 13.71
C ILE A 206 10.26 5.68 12.43
N LYS A 207 11.19 5.11 11.64
CA LYS A 207 10.85 4.29 10.47
C LYS A 207 9.90 3.14 10.82
N TYR A 208 10.19 2.42 11.91
CA TYR A 208 9.40 1.25 12.29
C TYR A 208 8.05 1.64 12.88
N VAL A 209 7.99 2.77 13.61
CA VAL A 209 6.71 3.34 14.07
C VAL A 209 5.85 3.75 12.88
N PHE A 210 6.45 4.38 11.86
CA PHE A 210 5.78 4.74 10.62
C PHE A 210 5.24 3.50 9.88
N ILE A 211 6.07 2.48 9.65
CA ILE A 211 5.63 1.22 9.04
C ILE A 211 4.49 0.61 9.85
N GLY A 212 4.64 0.51 11.18
CA GLY A 212 3.61 -0.02 12.07
C GLY A 212 2.28 0.73 11.98
N ALA A 213 2.32 2.07 11.97
CA ALA A 213 1.13 2.91 11.85
C ALA A 213 0.42 2.73 10.51
N SER A 214 1.16 2.71 9.40
CA SER A 214 0.59 2.51 8.06
C SER A 214 -0.03 1.12 7.90
N TYR A 215 0.65 0.07 8.37
CA TYR A 215 0.10 -1.29 8.32
C TYR A 215 -1.03 -1.52 9.32
N PHE A 216 -1.03 -0.83 10.46
CA PHE A 216 -2.18 -0.82 11.36
C PHE A 216 -3.44 -0.40 10.61
N LEU A 217 -3.40 0.71 9.86
CA LEU A 217 -4.55 1.16 9.08
C LEU A 217 -5.03 0.07 8.11
N TRP A 218 -4.12 -0.48 7.31
CA TRP A 218 -4.50 -1.44 6.28
C TRP A 218 -5.03 -2.75 6.88
N TYR A 219 -4.33 -3.33 7.85
CA TYR A 219 -4.75 -4.55 8.50
C TYR A 219 -6.04 -4.36 9.30
N PHE A 220 -6.16 -3.27 10.06
CA PHE A 220 -7.35 -3.01 10.86
C PHE A 220 -8.58 -2.95 9.96
N VAL A 221 -8.54 -2.15 8.89
CA VAL A 221 -9.69 -2.01 7.99
C VAL A 221 -9.93 -3.32 7.24
N ALA A 222 -8.90 -3.97 6.69
CA ALA A 222 -9.07 -5.21 5.92
C ALA A 222 -9.62 -6.40 6.76
N TRP A 223 -9.39 -6.42 8.08
CA TRP A 223 -9.93 -7.45 8.98
C TRP A 223 -11.29 -7.12 9.60
N ASN A 224 -11.61 -5.83 9.77
CA ASN A 224 -12.82 -5.40 10.49
C ASN A 224 -13.93 -4.89 9.58
N THR A 225 -13.72 -4.85 8.26
CA THR A 225 -14.78 -4.51 7.30
C THR A 225 -14.81 -5.46 6.10
N ASN A 226 -15.99 -5.58 5.50
CA ASN A 226 -16.18 -6.22 4.20
C ASN A 226 -16.34 -5.19 3.07
N SER A 227 -16.24 -3.89 3.38
CA SER A 227 -16.43 -2.81 2.42
C SER A 227 -15.11 -2.34 1.82
N ILE A 228 -14.91 -2.66 0.54
CA ILE A 228 -13.76 -2.19 -0.23
C ILE A 228 -13.72 -0.66 -0.34
N LEU A 229 -14.88 0.01 -0.30
CA LEU A 229 -14.94 1.47 -0.28
C LEU A 229 -14.37 2.05 1.00
N LEU A 230 -14.68 1.43 2.14
CA LEU A 230 -14.18 1.88 3.43
C LEU A 230 -12.66 1.77 3.49
N TYR A 231 -12.16 0.63 2.99
CA TYR A 231 -10.74 0.42 2.78
C TYR A 231 -10.13 1.49 1.87
N ALA A 232 -10.76 1.77 0.72
CA ALA A 232 -10.29 2.78 -0.22
C ALA A 232 -10.23 4.19 0.41
N VAL A 233 -11.22 4.58 1.21
CA VAL A 233 -11.20 5.89 1.89
C VAL A 233 -10.06 5.98 2.89
N ALA A 234 -9.94 5.03 3.82
CA ALA A 234 -8.85 5.04 4.80
C ALA A 234 -7.49 5.07 4.09
N HIS A 235 -7.34 4.18 3.10
CA HIS A 235 -6.16 4.08 2.27
C HIS A 235 -5.80 5.41 1.61
N ARG A 236 -6.75 6.07 0.94
CA ARG A 236 -6.51 7.30 0.19
C ARG A 236 -6.29 8.52 1.06
N ILE A 237 -6.97 8.63 2.20
CA ILE A 237 -6.68 9.71 3.16
C ILE A 237 -5.21 9.61 3.57
N MET A 238 -4.76 8.44 4.00
CA MET A 238 -3.36 8.27 4.39
C MET A 238 -2.41 8.47 3.19
N HIS A 239 -2.62 7.72 2.11
CA HIS A 239 -1.74 7.70 0.94
C HIS A 239 -1.64 9.07 0.27
N GLY A 240 -2.79 9.66 -0.05
CA GLY A 240 -2.90 10.92 -0.78
C GLY A 240 -2.41 12.12 0.03
N VAL A 241 -2.77 12.22 1.32
CA VAL A 241 -2.32 13.33 2.16
C VAL A 241 -0.81 13.24 2.41
N GLN A 242 -0.27 12.05 2.71
CA GLN A 242 1.19 11.87 2.89
C GLN A 242 2.01 12.22 1.64
N TYR A 243 1.40 12.21 0.45
CA TYR A 243 2.08 12.56 -0.79
C TYR A 243 2.18 14.08 -1.02
N ILE A 244 1.30 14.87 -0.39
CA ILE A 244 1.15 16.31 -0.66
C ILE A 244 1.82 17.18 0.40
N VAL A 245 1.97 16.67 1.63
CA VAL A 245 2.54 17.40 2.79
C VAL A 245 4.06 17.44 2.83
#